data_AF-A0A443RXE4-F1
#
_entry.id   AF-A0A443RXE4-F1
#
_cell.length_a   1.000
_cell.length_b   1.000
_cell.length_c   1.000
_cell.angle_alpha   90.00
_cell.angle_beta   90.00
_cell.angle_gamma   90.00
#
_symmetry.space_group_name_H-M   'P 1'
#
loop_
_entity.id
_entity.type
_entity.pdbx_description
1 polymer ?
#
loop_
_entity_poly.entity_id
_entity_poly.type
_entity_poly.pdbx_seq_one_letter_code
_entity_poly.pdbx_strand_id
1 'polypeptide(L)'
;MLRCGRICKTTCVTKGVQKKFVIIKRNYRQCHLDAKGYYTESIYQDYPSLDQINRAIVDNKINVIFKVPHEEIGVNNTLSSLIDGSVAGQLSEVASNVQLIQNNYKLQESIKSVITNK
;
A
#
# COMPACT_ATOMS: atom_id res chain seq x y z
N MET A 1 -3.96 -3.80 9.18
CA MET A 1 -5.08 -3.01 8.59
C MET A 1 -4.54 -1.67 8.10
N LEU A 2 -4.58 -1.43 6.78
CA LEU A 2 -3.87 -0.37 6.07
C LEU A 2 -4.42 1.03 6.38
N ARG A 3 -3.69 1.85 7.14
CA ARG A 3 -3.87 3.31 7.11
C ARG A 3 -3.06 3.90 5.96
N CYS A 4 -3.56 3.83 4.72
CA CYS A 4 -3.03 4.69 3.67
C CYS A 4 -3.64 6.09 3.79
N GLY A 5 -3.11 6.86 4.75
CA GLY A 5 -3.32 8.32 4.80
C GLY A 5 -2.46 9.07 3.78
N ARG A 6 -1.69 8.38 2.93
CA ARG A 6 -0.78 8.97 1.94
C ARG A 6 -1.16 8.59 0.52
N ILE A 7 -2.43 8.78 0.14
CA ILE A 7 -2.83 8.74 -1.28
C ILE A 7 -2.32 10.00 -2.03
N CYS A 8 -1.91 11.04 -1.30
CA CYS A 8 -1.45 12.30 -1.91
C CYS A 8 0.07 12.41 -2.16
N LYS A 9 0.87 11.41 -1.76
CA LYS A 9 2.32 11.34 -2.04
C LYS A 9 2.68 9.89 -2.35
N THR A 10 3.67 9.66 -3.21
CA THR A 10 4.14 8.35 -3.73
C THR A 10 4.65 7.34 -2.70
N THR A 11 4.38 7.52 -1.41
CA THR A 11 4.88 6.64 -0.33
C THR A 11 3.78 6.42 0.70
N CYS A 12 3.22 5.20 0.80
CA CYS A 12 2.29 4.84 1.88
C CYS A 12 3.08 4.28 3.09
N VAL A 13 2.83 4.82 4.29
CA VAL A 13 3.36 4.29 5.57
C VAL A 13 2.19 3.80 6.39
N THR A 14 2.20 2.52 6.74
CA THR A 14 1.12 1.87 7.49
C THR A 14 1.37 2.00 9.00
N LYS A 15 0.43 2.62 9.72
CA LYS A 15 0.30 2.44 11.17
C LYS A 15 -1.09 1.86 11.46
N GLY A 16 -1.15 0.74 12.18
CA GLY A 16 -2.41 0.12 12.56
C GLY A 16 -3.15 0.99 13.59
N VAL A 17 -4.43 1.27 13.35
CA VAL A 17 -5.34 1.78 14.38
C VAL A 17 -6.69 1.08 14.23
N GLN A 18 -7.22 0.61 15.34
CA GLN A 18 -8.56 0.04 15.42
C GLN A 18 -9.59 1.17 15.44
N LYS A 19 -10.58 1.12 14.53
CA LYS A 19 -11.67 2.11 14.47
C LYS A 19 -12.91 1.49 15.13
N LYS A 20 -13.49 2.19 16.11
CA LYS A 20 -14.69 1.75 16.84
C LYS A 20 -15.93 1.92 15.94
N PHE A 21 -16.81 0.91 15.93
CA PHE A 21 -17.98 0.80 15.04
C PHE A 21 -18.99 1.93 15.28
N VAL A 22 -19.00 2.90 14.38
CA VAL A 22 -20.10 3.83 14.10
C VAL A 22 -20.35 3.71 12.60
N ILE A 23 -21.58 3.94 12.12
CA ILE A 23 -21.83 3.99 10.67
C ILE A 23 -21.05 5.18 10.11
N ILE A 24 -19.94 4.90 9.45
CA ILE A 24 -18.97 5.87 8.94
C ILE A 24 -19.16 5.99 7.41
N LYS A 25 -19.01 7.20 6.85
CA LYS A 25 -19.17 7.44 5.41
C LYS A 25 -18.11 6.69 4.60
N ARG A 26 -18.46 6.21 3.39
CA ARG A 26 -17.50 5.59 2.47
C ARG A 26 -16.35 6.54 2.14
N ASN A 27 -15.14 6.01 1.96
CA ASN A 27 -14.00 6.77 1.47
C ASN A 27 -14.25 7.33 0.04
N TYR A 28 -14.07 8.63 -0.14
CA TYR A 28 -14.34 9.33 -1.41
C TYR A 28 -13.15 9.33 -2.40
N ARG A 29 -12.00 8.74 -2.04
CA ARG A 29 -10.78 8.70 -2.86
C ARG A 29 -10.20 10.08 -3.22
N GLN A 30 -10.47 11.10 -2.40
CA GLN A 30 -9.91 12.43 -2.58
C GLN A 30 -8.77 12.68 -1.59
N CYS A 31 -7.90 13.65 -1.92
CA CYS A 31 -6.82 14.05 -1.04
C CYS A 31 -7.35 14.91 0.11
N HIS A 32 -7.16 14.46 1.34
CA HIS A 32 -7.58 15.14 2.56
C HIS A 32 -6.41 15.28 3.54
N LEU A 33 -5.26 15.76 3.05
CA LEU A 33 -4.12 16.09 3.90
C LEU A 33 -4.17 17.56 4.31
N ASP A 34 -3.95 17.84 5.59
CA ASP A 34 -3.71 19.20 6.06
C ASP A 34 -2.29 19.69 5.68
N ALA A 35 -2.01 20.96 5.98
CA ALA A 35 -0.70 21.56 5.71
C ALA A 35 0.48 20.87 6.43
N LYS A 36 0.20 20.07 7.48
CA LYS A 36 1.19 19.30 8.24
C LYS A 36 1.31 17.85 7.74
N GLY A 37 0.51 17.46 6.75
CA GLY A 37 0.50 16.12 6.17
C GLY A 37 -0.30 15.07 6.97
N TYR A 38 -1.20 15.49 7.86
CA TYR A 38 -2.12 14.58 8.55
C TYR A 38 -3.42 14.39 7.76
N TYR A 39 -3.94 13.16 7.77
CA TYR A 39 -5.21 12.83 7.14
C TYR A 39 -6.39 13.30 8.00
N THR A 40 -7.15 14.28 7.50
CA THR A 40 -8.21 14.97 8.25
C THR A 40 -9.49 14.14 8.37
N GLU A 41 -9.72 13.19 7.46
CA GLU A 41 -10.96 12.43 7.36
C GLU A 41 -10.93 11.10 8.13
N SER A 42 -9.91 10.87 8.97
CA SER A 42 -9.68 9.58 9.64
C SER A 42 -10.85 9.11 10.51
N ILE A 43 -11.59 10.04 11.13
CA ILE A 43 -12.78 9.75 11.94
C ILE A 43 -14.08 9.79 11.14
N TYR A 44 -14.14 10.58 10.06
CA TYR A 44 -15.37 10.82 9.29
C TYR A 44 -15.60 9.84 8.14
N GLN A 45 -14.51 9.29 7.56
CA GLN A 45 -14.56 8.34 6.45
C GLN A 45 -14.03 6.98 6.85
N ASP A 46 -14.59 5.94 6.25
CA ASP A 46 -14.21 4.56 6.46
C ASP A 46 -12.89 4.26 5.74
N TYR A 47 -12.28 3.13 6.08
CA TYR A 47 -11.13 2.65 5.34
C TYR A 47 -11.48 2.43 3.86
N PRO A 48 -10.56 2.73 2.94
CA PRO A 48 -10.79 2.43 1.53
C PRO A 48 -10.91 0.93 1.33
N SER A 49 -11.82 0.53 0.43
CA SER A 49 -11.89 -0.86 -0.02
C SER A 49 -10.67 -1.26 -0.85
N LEU A 50 -10.43 -2.57 -0.98
CA LEU A 50 -9.29 -3.10 -1.74
C LEU A 50 -9.28 -2.64 -3.21
N ASP A 51 -10.44 -2.63 -3.87
CA ASP A 51 -10.60 -2.11 -5.23
C ASP A 51 -10.21 -0.63 -5.33
N GLN A 52 -10.61 0.20 -4.35
CA GLN A 52 -10.24 1.61 -4.33
C GLN A 52 -8.74 1.81 -4.17
N ILE A 53 -8.07 0.95 -3.39
CA ILE A 53 -6.61 0.95 -3.25
C ILE A 53 -5.95 0.53 -4.57
N ASN A 54 -6.39 -0.57 -5.19
CA ASN A 54 -5.79 -1.07 -6.42
C ASN A 54 -5.87 -0.05 -7.56
N ARG A 55 -7.03 0.60 -7.74
CA ARG A 55 -7.18 1.68 -8.74
C ARG A 55 -6.22 2.83 -8.48
N ALA A 56 -6.11 3.31 -7.24
CA ALA A 56 -5.20 4.38 -6.91
C ALA A 56 -3.73 4.01 -7.19
N ILE A 57 -3.36 2.74 -6.99
CA ILE A 57 -2.01 2.24 -7.27
C ILE A 57 -1.73 2.23 -8.78
N VAL A 58 -2.65 1.69 -9.58
CA VAL A 58 -2.52 1.61 -11.04
C VAL A 58 -2.52 3.01 -11.66
N ASP A 59 -3.51 3.85 -11.32
CA ASP A 59 -3.68 5.19 -11.89
C ASP A 59 -2.47 6.10 -11.62
N ASN A 60 -1.83 5.93 -10.45
CA ASN A 60 -0.68 6.73 -10.04
C ASN A 60 0.67 6.02 -10.22
N LYS A 61 0.69 4.82 -10.81
CA LYS A 61 1.90 4.01 -11.04
C LYS A 61 2.74 3.83 -9.77
N ILE A 62 2.06 3.52 -8.66
CA ILE A 62 2.68 3.36 -7.34
C ILE A 62 3.15 1.91 -7.19
N ASN A 63 4.30 1.71 -6.54
CA ASN A 63 4.74 0.39 -6.10
C ASN A 63 4.56 0.27 -4.60
N VAL A 64 3.84 -0.75 -4.15
CA VAL A 64 3.56 -0.97 -2.72
C VAL A 64 4.43 -2.07 -2.18
N ILE A 65 5.13 -1.81 -1.07
CA ILE A 65 5.94 -2.81 -0.37
C ILE A 65 5.33 -3.02 1.02
N PHE A 66 4.75 -4.19 1.26
CA PHE A 66 4.28 -4.58 2.58
C PHE A 66 5.47 -5.15 3.37
N LYS A 67 5.98 -4.39 4.34
CA LYS A 67 6.98 -4.89 5.29
C LYS A 67 6.28 -5.32 6.56
N VAL A 68 6.17 -6.63 6.78
CA VAL A 68 5.32 -7.20 7.84
C VAL A 68 6.07 -8.22 8.68
N PRO A 69 5.75 -8.37 9.97
CA PRO A 69 6.41 -9.37 10.81
C PRO A 69 6.09 -10.79 10.32
N HIS A 70 6.87 -11.78 10.77
CA HIS A 70 6.86 -13.15 10.24
C HIS A 70 5.46 -13.77 10.30
N GLU A 71 4.79 -13.60 11.43
CA GLU A 71 3.45 -14.11 11.71
C GLU A 71 2.37 -13.56 10.76
N GLU A 72 2.62 -12.40 10.13
CA GLU A 72 1.68 -11.75 9.22
C GLU A 72 2.04 -11.96 7.73
N ILE A 73 3.16 -12.60 7.41
CA ILE A 73 3.66 -12.69 6.02
C ILE A 73 2.68 -13.44 5.11
N GLY A 74 2.05 -14.51 5.60
CA GLY A 74 1.11 -15.31 4.82
C GLY A 74 -0.11 -14.49 4.37
N VAL A 75 -0.72 -13.75 5.30
CA VAL A 75 -1.88 -12.90 5.00
C VAL A 75 -1.50 -11.77 4.04
N ASN A 76 -0.32 -11.17 4.21
CA ASN A 76 0.12 -10.08 3.35
C ASN A 76 0.60 -10.55 1.98
N ASN A 77 1.10 -11.77 1.83
CA ASN A 77 1.35 -12.38 0.52
C ASN A 77 0.05 -12.54 -0.26
N THR A 78 -1.02 -13.05 0.38
CA THR A 78 -2.35 -13.12 -0.24
C THR A 78 -2.90 -11.75 -0.56
N LEU A 79 -2.72 -10.76 0.31
CA LEU A 79 -3.16 -9.40 0.03
C LEU A 79 -2.38 -8.78 -1.14
N SER A 80 -1.08 -9.08 -1.22
CA SER A 80 -0.20 -8.59 -2.27
C SER A 80 -0.53 -9.20 -3.63
N SER A 81 -0.95 -10.46 -3.71
CA SER A 81 -1.37 -11.07 -4.97
C SER A 81 -2.67 -10.48 -5.54
N LEU A 82 -3.46 -9.79 -4.71
CA LEU A 82 -4.68 -9.10 -5.11
C LEU A 82 -4.44 -7.63 -5.51
N ILE A 83 -3.23 -7.12 -5.34
CA ILE A 83 -2.89 -5.72 -5.59
C ILE A 83 -1.74 -5.67 -6.59
N ASP A 84 -2.02 -5.15 -7.78
CA ASP A 84 -1.03 -5.01 -8.84
C ASP A 84 0.08 -4.05 -8.42
N GLY A 85 1.33 -4.38 -8.74
CA GLY A 85 2.48 -3.55 -8.37
C GLY A 85 2.82 -3.59 -6.87
N SER A 86 2.28 -4.55 -6.13
CA SER A 86 2.63 -4.76 -4.73
C SER A 86 3.56 -5.98 -4.51
N VAL A 87 4.35 -5.92 -3.44
CA VAL A 87 5.15 -7.06 -2.95
C VAL A 87 5.08 -7.09 -1.43
N ALA A 88 5.02 -8.28 -0.84
CA ALA A 88 5.18 -8.46 0.60
C ALA A 88 6.57 -9.02 0.94
N GLY A 89 7.14 -8.54 2.04
CA GLY A 89 8.44 -8.93 2.54
C GLY A 89 8.45 -8.94 4.06
N GLN A 90 9.20 -9.88 4.64
CA GLN A 90 9.30 -10.00 6.08
C GLN A 90 10.10 -8.83 6.68
N LEU A 91 9.63 -8.32 7.81
CA LEU A 91 10.36 -7.43 8.69
C LEU A 91 11.45 -8.25 9.38
N SER A 92 12.67 -8.24 8.85
CA SER A 92 13.85 -8.71 9.59
C SER A 92 14.68 -7.52 10.04
N GLU A 93 15.31 -7.64 11.21
CA GLU A 93 16.16 -6.59 11.79
C GLU A 93 17.42 -6.32 10.94
N VAL A 94 17.79 -7.27 10.07
CA VAL A 94 19.06 -7.26 9.31
C VAL A 94 18.84 -6.98 7.81
N ALA A 95 17.67 -7.28 7.25
CA ALA A 95 17.39 -6.99 5.84
C ALA A 95 17.16 -5.49 5.66
N SER A 96 18.22 -4.83 5.20
CA SER A 96 18.19 -3.46 4.71
C SER A 96 17.01 -3.29 3.74
N ASN A 97 16.16 -2.31 4.03
CA ASN A 97 15.00 -1.91 3.24
C ASN A 97 15.31 -1.83 1.74
N VAL A 98 16.58 -1.57 1.40
CA VAL A 98 17.15 -1.46 0.07
C VAL A 98 17.02 -2.75 -0.76
N GLN A 99 17.18 -3.94 -0.18
CA GLN A 99 17.11 -5.20 -0.95
C GLN A 99 15.71 -5.48 -1.50
N LEU A 100 14.67 -5.27 -0.69
CA LEU A 100 13.28 -5.42 -1.14
C LEU A 100 12.94 -4.41 -2.24
N ILE A 101 13.43 -3.18 -2.10
CA ILE A 101 13.25 -2.12 -3.10
C ILE A 101 13.95 -2.49 -4.41
N GLN A 102 15.23 -2.89 -4.36
CA GLN A 102 16.00 -3.29 -5.53
C GLN A 102 15.39 -4.50 -6.25
N ASN A 103 14.95 -5.52 -5.49
CA ASN A 103 14.33 -6.71 -6.06
C ASN A 103 12.99 -6.37 -6.74
N ASN A 104 12.17 -5.50 -6.14
CA ASN A 104 10.93 -5.04 -6.76
C ASN A 104 11.20 -4.33 -8.10
N TYR A 105 12.13 -3.37 -8.15
CA TYR A 105 12.48 -2.69 -9.40
C TYR A 105 13.00 -3.64 -10.48
N LYS A 106 13.89 -4.58 -10.13
CA LYS A 106 14.39 -5.61 -11.07
C LYS A 106 13.29 -6.52 -11.62
N LEU A 107 12.34 -6.92 -10.78
CA LEU A 107 11.19 -7.72 -11.21
C LEU A 107 10.31 -6.93 -12.18
N GLN A 108 10.08 -5.63 -11.93
CA GLN A 108 9.30 -4.79 -12.84
C GLN A 108 9.99 -4.57 -14.19
N GLU A 109 11.31 -4.38 -14.19
CA GLU A 109 12.08 -4.29 -15.44
C GLU A 109 12.03 -5.59 -16.24
N SER A 110 12.15 -6.74 -15.56
CA SER A 110 12.02 -8.06 -16.18
C SER A 110 10.63 -8.32 -16.76
N ILE A 111 9.56 -7.89 -16.09
CA ILE A 111 8.19 -8.03 -16.60
C ILE A 111 7.97 -7.12 -17.82
N LYS A 112 8.47 -5.88 -17.77
CA LYS A 112 8.40 -4.97 -18.92
C LYS A 112 9.12 -5.57 -20.13
N SER A 113 10.36 -6.05 -19.97
CA SER A 113 11.13 -6.60 -21.09
C SER A 113 10.52 -7.85 -21.72
N VAL A 114 9.75 -8.64 -20.96
CA VAL A 114 8.97 -9.78 -21.49
C VAL A 114 7.75 -9.31 -22.27
N ILE A 115 7.08 -8.25 -21.85
CA ILE A 115 5.89 -7.70 -22.53
C ILE A 115 6.29 -6.95 -23.81
N THR A 116 7.42 -6.23 -23.83
CA THR A 116 7.86 -5.47 -25.02
C THR A 116 8.49 -6.33 -26.12
N ASN A 117 8.89 -7.58 -25.83
CA ASN A 117 9.43 -8.53 -26.81
C ASN A 117 8.35 -9.45 -27.42
N LYS A 118 7.07 -9.14 -27.23
CA LYS A 118 5.92 -9.89 -27.73
C LYS A 118 4.98 -8.97 -28.50
#